data_AF-A0A523WQB9-F1
#
_entry.id   AF-A0A523WQB9-F1
#
_cell.length_a   1.000
_cell.length_b   1.000
_cell.length_c   1.000
_cell.angle_alpha   90.00
_cell.angle_beta   90.00
_cell.angle_gamma   90.00
#
_symmetry.space_group_name_H-M   'P 1'
#
loop_
_entity.id
_entity.type
_entity.pdbx_description
1 polymer ?
#
loop_
_entity_poly.entity_id
_entity_poly.type
_entity_poly.pdbx_seq_one_letter_code
_entity_poly.pdbx_strand_id
1 'polypeptide(L)'
;MSKSGTRRIRKRIKNWFLYRLISSIISLLNFLPRNVAITVGGIWGQLAFLVIRDARRRTLSNLSMAFGEKTNEKELIRLGRKVFQNLGKNV
;
A
#
# COMPACT_ATOMS: atom_id res chain seq x y z
N MET A 1 3.74 -45.10 12.46
CA MET A 1 2.83 -43.97 12.16
C MET A 1 2.84 -43.69 10.67
N SER A 2 1.70 -43.79 9.98
CA SER A 2 1.61 -43.62 8.52
C SER A 2 2.02 -42.21 8.08
N LYS A 3 2.89 -42.11 7.05
CA LYS A 3 3.38 -40.84 6.47
C LYS A 3 2.26 -39.87 6.05
N SER A 4 1.02 -40.35 5.88
CA SER A 4 -0.15 -39.54 5.54
C SER A 4 -0.70 -38.73 6.72
N GLY A 5 -0.62 -39.26 7.95
CA GLY A 5 -1.11 -38.61 9.17
C GLY A 5 -0.30 -37.36 9.54
N THR A 6 1.04 -37.48 9.48
CA THR A 6 1.97 -36.39 9.79
C THR A 6 1.83 -35.22 8.80
N ARG A 7 1.59 -35.49 7.51
CA ARG A 7 1.31 -34.46 6.50
C ARG A 7 0.00 -33.71 6.79
N ARG A 8 -1.06 -34.41 7.20
CA ARG A 8 -2.35 -33.79 7.55
C ARG A 8 -2.24 -32.89 8.79
N ILE A 9 -1.53 -33.34 9.82
CA ILE A 9 -1.30 -32.56 11.06
C ILE A 9 -0.46 -31.32 10.76
N ARG A 10 0.65 -31.45 10.02
CA ARG A 10 1.48 -30.31 9.61
C ARG A 10 0.68 -29.26 8.82
N LYS A 11 -0.21 -29.70 7.92
CA LYS A 11 -1.09 -28.78 7.17
C LYS A 11 -2.08 -28.05 8.08
N ARG A 12 -2.68 -28.74 9.06
CA ARG A 12 -3.57 -28.12 10.05
C ARG A 12 -2.84 -27.08 10.90
N ILE A 13 -1.65 -27.39 11.41
CA ILE A 13 -0.84 -26.45 12.20
C ILE A 13 -0.45 -25.24 11.36
N LYS A 14 0.05 -25.46 10.12
CA LYS A 14 0.37 -24.37 9.19
C LYS A 14 -0.83 -23.47 8.94
N ASN A 15 -2.00 -24.05 8.65
CA ASN A 15 -3.21 -23.29 8.37
C ASN A 15 -3.72 -22.54 9.60
N TRP A 16 -3.65 -23.16 10.79
CA TRP A 16 -4.02 -22.52 12.04
C TRP A 16 -3.11 -21.31 12.33
N PHE A 17 -1.79 -21.48 12.15
CA PHE A 17 -0.83 -20.40 12.33
C PHE A 17 -1.05 -19.27 11.33
N LEU A 18 -1.25 -19.60 10.05
CA LEU A 18 -1.53 -18.63 9.01
C LEU A 18 -2.83 -17.86 9.28
N TYR A 19 -3.89 -18.57 9.66
CA TYR A 19 -5.16 -17.97 10.05
C TYR A 19 -5.00 -17.03 11.24
N ARG A 20 -4.28 -17.47 12.29
CA ARG A 20 -4.07 -16.65 13.48
C ARG A 20 -3.21 -15.42 13.18
N LEU A 21 -2.20 -15.56 12.33
CA LEU A 21 -1.36 -14.45 11.89
C LEU A 21 -2.17 -13.41 11.12
N ILE A 22 -2.93 -13.83 10.09
CA ILE A 22 -3.77 -12.93 9.30
C ILE A 22 -4.81 -12.25 10.19
N SER A 23 -5.49 -13.01 11.06
CA SER A 23 -6.51 -12.46 11.97
C SER A 23 -5.92 -11.45 12.94
N SER A 24 -4.70 -11.68 13.43
CA SER A 24 -4.01 -10.75 14.33
C SER A 24 -3.58 -9.47 13.60
N ILE A 25 -3.12 -9.58 12.35
CA ILE A 25 -2.81 -8.41 11.51
C ILE A 25 -4.08 -7.58 11.28
N ILE A 26 -5.20 -8.20 10.91
CA ILE A 26 -6.48 -7.51 10.72
C ILE A 26 -6.92 -6.83 12.01
N SER A 27 -6.84 -7.53 13.15
CA SER A 27 -7.19 -6.95 14.45
C SER A 27 -6.30 -5.76 14.81
N LEU A 28 -5.00 -5.84 14.52
CA LEU A 28 -4.05 -4.75 14.77
C LEU A 28 -4.36 -3.53 13.89
N LEU A 29 -4.66 -3.76 12.61
CA LEU A 29 -5.04 -2.69 11.68
C LEU A 29 -6.36 -2.04 12.08
N ASN A 30 -7.34 -2.81 12.56
CA ASN A 30 -8.63 -2.29 13.05
C ASN A 30 -8.50 -1.53 14.38
N PHE A 31 -7.51 -1.86 15.20
CA PHE A 31 -7.23 -1.13 16.44
C PHE A 31 -6.53 0.21 16.19
N LEU A 32 -6.00 0.42 14.98
CA LEU A 32 -5.25 1.63 14.67
C LEU A 32 -6.19 2.86 14.64
N PRO A 33 -5.87 3.94 15.38
CA PRO A 33 -6.64 5.18 15.30
C PRO A 33 -6.70 5.71 13.86
N ARG A 34 -7.87 6.24 13.45
CA ARG A 34 -8.12 6.74 12.09
C ARG A 34 -7.04 7.71 11.60
N ASN A 35 -6.63 8.65 12.44
CA ASN A 35 -5.59 9.63 12.15
C ASN A 35 -4.22 8.99 11.88
N VAL A 36 -3.88 7.92 12.59
CA VAL A 36 -2.64 7.16 12.38
C VAL A 36 -2.72 6.41 11.05
N ALA A 37 -3.84 5.74 10.77
CA ALA A 37 -4.05 5.02 9.51
C ALA A 37 -3.91 5.96 8.29
N ILE A 38 -4.54 7.14 8.35
CA ILE A 38 -4.43 8.16 7.29
C ILE A 38 -2.98 8.64 7.15
N THR A 39 -2.29 8.92 8.25
CA THR A 39 -0.89 9.39 8.22
C THR A 39 0.04 8.35 7.58
N VAL A 40 -0.06 7.10 8.04
CA VAL A 40 0.73 5.98 7.56
C VAL A 40 0.43 5.73 6.08
N GLY A 41 -0.85 5.73 5.68
CA GLY A 41 -1.26 5.63 4.29
C GLY A 41 -0.66 6.74 3.42
N GLY A 42 -0.65 7.98 3.89
CA GLY A 42 0.00 9.09 3.20
C GLY A 42 1.52 8.92 3.03
N ILE A 43 2.20 8.35 4.03
CA ILE A 43 3.64 8.01 3.94
C ILE A 43 3.86 6.91 2.89
N TRP A 44 3.06 5.84 2.93
CA TRP A 44 3.12 4.77 1.94
C TRP A 44 2.85 5.26 0.52
N GLY A 45 1.90 6.18 0.35
CA GLY A 45 1.66 6.85 -0.94
C GLY A 45 2.92 7.57 -1.45
N GLN A 46 3.58 8.36 -0.59
CA GLN A 46 4.83 9.03 -0.97
C GLN A 46 5.94 8.05 -1.34
N LEU A 47 6.09 6.95 -0.59
CA LEU A 47 7.03 5.89 -0.92
C LEU A 47 6.69 5.22 -2.26
N ALA A 48 5.41 4.97 -2.53
CA ALA A 48 4.94 4.41 -3.79
C ALA A 48 5.29 5.30 -5.00
N PHE A 49 5.28 6.63 -4.85
CA PHE A 49 5.75 7.54 -5.91
C PHE A 49 7.25 7.33 -6.26
N LEU A 50 8.07 6.96 -5.27
CA LEU A 50 9.49 6.72 -5.49
C LEU A 50 9.74 5.35 -6.14
N VAL A 51 9.03 4.32 -5.67
CA VAL A 51 9.25 2.92 -6.06
C VAL A 51 8.51 2.54 -7.35
N ILE A 52 7.25 2.94 -7.51
CA ILE A 52 6.39 2.54 -8.63
C ILE A 52 6.60 3.48 -9.82
N ARG A 53 7.71 3.27 -10.53
CA ARG A 53 8.16 4.14 -11.64
C ARG A 53 7.12 4.27 -12.77
N ASP A 54 6.43 3.19 -13.13
CA ASP A 54 5.44 3.20 -14.20
C ASP A 54 4.23 4.08 -13.86
N ALA A 55 3.64 3.88 -12.68
CA ALA A 55 2.55 4.70 -12.18
C ALA A 55 2.97 6.19 -12.08
N ARG A 56 4.18 6.47 -11.57
CA ARG A 56 4.72 7.83 -11.53
C ARG A 56 4.76 8.47 -12.92
N ARG A 57 5.30 7.76 -13.92
CA ARG A 57 5.40 8.28 -15.30
C ARG A 57 4.03 8.62 -15.88
N ARG A 58 3.04 7.73 -15.71
CA ARG A 58 1.66 7.97 -16.17
C ARG A 58 1.04 9.19 -15.48
N THR A 59 1.18 9.29 -14.16
CA THR A 59 0.68 10.44 -13.41
C THR A 59 1.32 11.74 -13.86
N LEU A 60 2.64 11.79 -14.03
CA LEU A 60 3.32 13.01 -14.48
C LEU A 60 2.96 13.37 -15.93
N SER A 61 2.81 12.38 -16.82
CA SER A 61 2.34 12.60 -18.19
C SER A 61 0.93 13.21 -18.20
N ASN A 62 0.00 12.64 -17.42
CA ASN A 62 -1.36 13.15 -17.31
C ASN A 62 -1.40 14.57 -16.72
N LEU A 63 -0.61 14.83 -15.68
CA LEU A 63 -0.50 16.17 -15.09
C LEU A 63 0.11 17.17 -16.08
N SER A 64 1.11 16.75 -16.85
CA SER A 64 1.71 17.60 -17.89
C SER A 64 0.72 17.91 -19.01
N MET A 65 -0.10 16.94 -19.43
CA MET A 65 -1.13 17.19 -20.43
C MET A 65 -2.23 18.12 -19.91
N ALA A 66 -2.63 17.98 -18.64
CA ALA A 66 -3.68 18.79 -18.04
C ALA A 66 -3.24 20.21 -17.63
N PHE A 67 -1.96 20.37 -17.22
CA PHE A 67 -1.47 21.59 -16.57
C PHE A 67 -0.16 22.14 -17.17
N GLY A 68 0.38 21.53 -18.23
CA GLY A 68 1.74 21.76 -18.73
C GLY A 68 2.05 23.18 -19.18
N GLU A 69 1.07 23.92 -19.71
CA GLU A 69 1.27 25.33 -20.09
C GLU A 69 1.34 26.27 -18.88
N LYS A 70 0.81 25.85 -17.73
CA LYS A 70 0.67 26.69 -16.52
C LYS A 70 1.65 26.32 -15.40
N THR A 71 2.45 25.27 -15.57
CA THR A 71 3.15 24.63 -14.45
C THR A 71 4.57 24.20 -14.83
N ASN A 72 5.55 24.56 -13.99
CA ASN A 72 6.93 24.10 -14.17
C ASN A 72 7.13 22.63 -13.72
N GLU A 73 8.23 22.01 -14.15
CA GLU A 73 8.53 20.59 -13.86
C GLU A 73 8.58 20.26 -12.36
N LYS A 74 9.13 21.15 -11.53
CA LYS A 74 9.20 20.94 -10.07
C LYS A 74 7.80 20.85 -9.46
N GLU A 75 6.88 21.68 -9.94
CA GLU A 75 5.51 21.70 -9.46
C GLU A 75 4.69 20.53 -9.97
N LEU A 76 4.93 20.05 -11.20
CA LEU A 76 4.37 18.77 -11.68
C LEU A 76 4.80 17.59 -10.79
N ILE A 77 6.08 17.53 -10.39
CA ILE A 77 6.58 16.51 -9.46
C ILE A 77 5.91 16.65 -8.09
N ARG A 78 5.75 17.88 -7.59
CA ARG A 78 5.06 18.16 -6.32
C ARG A 78 3.61 17.68 -6.35
N LEU A 79 2.88 17.99 -7.42
CA LEU A 79 1.51 17.54 -7.67
C LEU A 79 1.44 16.01 -7.75
N GLY A 80 2.35 15.37 -8.49
CA GLY A 80 2.44 13.92 -8.58
C GLY A 80 2.62 13.26 -7.22
N ARG A 81 3.55 13.77 -6.39
CA ARG A 81 3.71 13.29 -5.00
C ARG A 81 2.45 13.47 -4.17
N LYS A 82 1.74 14.59 -4.36
CA LYS A 82 0.49 14.88 -3.63
C LYS A 82 -0.63 13.93 -4.03
N VAL A 83 -0.76 13.61 -5.32
CA VAL A 83 -1.72 12.62 -5.82
C VAL A 83 -1.48 11.28 -5.14
N PHE A 84 -0.25 10.78 -5.13
CA PHE A 84 0.08 9.51 -4.49
C PHE A 84 -0.12 9.54 -2.97
N GLN A 85 0.26 10.64 -2.29
CA GLN A 85 -0.03 10.83 -0.87
C GLN A 85 -1.53 10.73 -0.59
N ASN A 86 -2.36 11.37 -1.41
CA ASN A 86 -3.81 11.36 -1.23
C ASN A 86 -4.42 9.99 -1.55
N LEU A 87 -3.92 9.29 -2.57
CA LEU A 87 -4.32 7.91 -2.86
C LEU A 87 -4.02 6.98 -1.67
N GLY A 88 -2.84 7.11 -1.07
CA GLY A 88 -2.48 6.31 0.11
C GLY A 88 -3.30 6.65 1.36
N LYS A 89 -3.84 7.87 1.45
CA LYS A 89 -4.77 8.28 2.52
C LYS A 89 -6.19 7.78 2.31
N ASN A 90 -6.50 7.20 1.16
CA ASN A 90 -7.82 6.69 0.85
C ASN A 90 -8.00 5.35 1.60
N VAL A 91 -8.49 5.43 2.84
CA VAL A 91 -8.73 4.34 3.78
C VAL A 91 -10.17 4.36 4.28
#